data_AF-A0A9Q2RX44-F1
#
_entry.id   AF-A0A9Q2RX44-F1
#
_cell.length_a   1.000
_cell.length_b   1.000
_cell.length_c   1.000
_cell.angle_alpha   90.00
_cell.angle_beta   90.00
_cell.angle_gamma   90.00
#
_symmetry.space_group_name_H-M   'P 1'
#
loop_
_entity.id
_entity.type
_entity.pdbx_description
1 polymer ?
#
loop_
_entity_poly.entity_id
_entity_poly.type
_entity_poly.pdbx_seq_one_letter_code
_entity_poly.pdbx_strand_id
1 'polypeptide(L)'
;MDRPTPSPRAVDPDIVLRYCDLALKLDQSDRAQAVLEKATQRLDHWSSPQLLRLMQVAEKNRDFKLAAAAFAQATTRDTVLLPLAIYAVKLAHTAADADLLARVRRWLESHLPENEIARFRLQSDLLLDGPDVALARARAARVKMRAPNEAADLVEVLFQAGKRKTVLRYLSFCRRRWPNSFRFLALLTTAYQRFGAPQQALDLLAASADPLSARVLRMRLHILLESNRLEEADALIAQAGDIGAALLNPFQMMRLKLGRGQIDAADALARVVSTGMGRGGGANSKFRATHIGALLNEAQLFLRSNDGLAPDMSEALERVFFHPAKLALDRWQNTLSTDAPPDSAPDIPRRILQYWDTATIPPEVAAVMQSWQDLPGYTYHRYDKAAAIAFLKDRFDADHVRAFRMANNVAEECDFLRLCLLLADGGIYTDADDMLVGDLDALRTLGRGMVLFREPVIGSIANNLMMARAGHPLLQIAVDMARSSLLARENDNTWAKTGPGLISRATAAYIAQTPADEVPQNLCLLPGYVASTQIQAHVRLPYKATPAYWNSNDGATPPELSKVLHTIAATA
;
A
#
# COMPACT_ATOMS: atom_id res chain seq x y z
N MET A 1 -41.11 35.84 -40.62
CA MET A 1 -41.26 34.51 -39.99
C MET A 1 -39.90 34.11 -39.44
N ASP A 2 -39.58 34.59 -38.24
CA ASP A 2 -38.36 34.19 -37.54
C ASP A 2 -38.57 32.80 -36.95
N ARG A 3 -37.80 31.82 -37.44
CA ARG A 3 -37.70 30.52 -36.78
C ARG A 3 -36.92 30.73 -35.48
N PRO A 4 -37.41 30.26 -34.33
CA PRO A 4 -36.66 30.36 -33.09
C PRO A 4 -35.35 29.58 -33.23
N THR A 5 -34.23 30.25 -32.94
CA THR A 5 -32.94 29.62 -32.73
C THR A 5 -33.10 28.51 -31.69
N PRO A 6 -32.65 27.27 -31.95
CA PRO A 6 -32.75 26.20 -30.97
C PRO A 6 -31.97 26.58 -29.72
N SER A 7 -32.60 26.47 -28.55
CA SER A 7 -31.90 26.55 -27.26
C SER A 7 -30.67 25.64 -27.31
N PRO A 8 -29.48 26.09 -26.87
CA PRO A 8 -28.31 25.23 -26.84
C PRO A 8 -28.66 23.95 -26.09
N ARG A 9 -28.52 22.79 -26.75
CA ARG A 9 -28.76 21.48 -26.13
C ARG A 9 -27.92 21.42 -24.86
N ALA A 10 -28.58 21.31 -23.71
CA ALA A 10 -27.89 21.08 -22.44
C ALA A 10 -26.99 19.84 -22.60
N VAL A 11 -25.69 20.03 -22.39
CA VAL A 11 -24.71 18.94 -22.51
C VAL A 11 -24.92 18.02 -21.32
N ASP A 12 -25.07 16.72 -21.57
CA ASP A 12 -25.23 15.72 -20.53
C ASP A 12 -24.00 15.71 -19.59
N PRO A 13 -24.17 15.98 -18.27
CA PRO A 13 -23.09 15.96 -17.30
C PRO A 13 -22.26 14.66 -17.31
N ASP A 14 -22.88 13.50 -17.55
CA ASP A 14 -22.16 12.24 -17.57
C ASP A 14 -21.22 12.13 -18.78
N ILE A 15 -21.62 12.71 -19.91
CA ILE A 15 -20.77 12.80 -21.11
C ILE A 15 -19.60 13.73 -20.83
N VAL A 16 -19.84 14.88 -20.20
CA VAL A 16 -18.80 15.85 -19.81
C VAL A 16 -17.78 15.19 -18.90
N LEU A 17 -18.22 14.51 -17.84
CA LEU A 17 -17.35 13.85 -16.89
C LEU A 17 -16.53 12.73 -17.55
N ARG A 18 -17.14 11.90 -18.40
CA ARG A 18 -16.43 10.86 -19.17
C ARG A 18 -15.41 11.44 -20.13
N TYR A 19 -15.74 12.54 -20.80
CA TYR A 19 -14.81 13.25 -21.69
C TYR A 19 -13.62 13.78 -20.89
N CYS A 20 -13.86 14.40 -19.74
CA CYS A 20 -12.79 14.92 -18.88
C CYS A 20 -11.90 13.79 -18.35
N ASP A 21 -12.49 12.67 -17.91
CA ASP A 21 -11.73 11.47 -17.52
C ASP A 21 -10.84 10.96 -18.66
N LEU A 22 -11.34 10.99 -19.91
CA LEU A 22 -10.56 10.60 -21.08
C LEU A 22 -9.46 11.62 -21.38
N ALA A 23 -9.77 12.92 -21.37
CA ALA A 23 -8.80 13.99 -21.62
C ALA A 23 -7.67 13.97 -20.58
N LEU A 24 -7.99 13.79 -19.29
CA LEU A 24 -7.02 13.60 -18.21
C LEU A 24 -6.12 12.37 -18.44
N LYS A 25 -6.73 11.23 -18.81
CA LYS A 25 -5.97 10.02 -19.16
C LYS A 25 -5.04 10.25 -20.36
N LEU A 26 -5.38 11.17 -21.25
CA LEU A 26 -4.61 11.52 -22.43
C LEU A 26 -3.64 12.70 -22.22
N ASP A 27 -3.49 13.19 -20.98
CA ASP A 27 -2.68 14.37 -20.64
C ASP A 27 -3.11 15.66 -21.36
N GLN A 28 -4.39 15.77 -21.66
CA GLN A 28 -5.01 16.91 -22.34
C GLN A 28 -5.78 17.76 -21.32
N SER A 29 -5.09 18.19 -20.26
CA SER A 29 -5.70 18.96 -19.16
C SER A 29 -6.34 20.26 -19.66
N ASP A 30 -5.72 20.95 -20.62
CA ASP A 30 -6.27 22.18 -21.23
C ASP A 30 -7.64 21.93 -21.91
N ARG A 31 -7.81 20.76 -22.53
CA ARG A 31 -9.09 20.38 -23.16
C ARG A 31 -10.14 20.00 -22.14
N ALA A 32 -9.74 19.31 -21.06
CA ALA A 32 -10.63 19.02 -19.96
C ALA A 32 -11.12 20.34 -19.34
N GLN A 33 -10.20 21.27 -19.06
CA GLN A 33 -10.52 22.59 -18.51
C GLN A 33 -11.46 23.38 -19.42
N ALA A 34 -11.17 23.49 -20.73
CA ALA A 34 -12.03 24.21 -21.67
C ALA A 34 -13.46 23.65 -21.77
N VAL A 35 -13.62 22.33 -21.61
CA VAL A 35 -14.95 21.69 -21.59
C VAL A 35 -15.66 21.92 -20.26
N LEU A 36 -14.93 21.82 -19.14
CA LEU A 36 -15.45 22.11 -17.80
C LEU A 36 -15.96 23.55 -17.71
N GLU A 37 -15.19 24.54 -18.15
CA GLU A 37 -15.57 25.96 -18.16
C GLU A 37 -16.89 26.22 -18.92
N LYS A 38 -17.13 25.50 -20.01
CA LYS A 38 -18.35 25.63 -20.83
C LYS A 38 -19.54 24.87 -20.26
N ALA A 39 -19.32 23.67 -19.74
CA ALA A 39 -20.40 22.77 -19.31
C ALA A 39 -20.90 23.04 -17.89
N THR A 40 -20.12 23.75 -17.06
CA THR A 40 -20.42 23.95 -15.63
C THR A 40 -21.08 25.29 -15.32
N GLN A 41 -21.56 26.01 -16.34
CA GLN A 41 -22.27 27.29 -16.19
C GLN A 41 -23.56 27.19 -15.34
N ARG A 42 -24.13 25.99 -15.20
CA ARG A 42 -25.35 25.69 -14.43
C ARG A 42 -25.20 24.42 -13.60
N LEU A 43 -24.52 24.51 -12.47
CA LEU A 43 -24.33 23.39 -11.53
C LEU A 43 -25.61 22.97 -10.81
N ASP A 44 -26.62 23.82 -10.77
CA ASP A 44 -27.94 23.58 -10.17
C ASP A 44 -28.67 22.37 -10.78
N HIS A 45 -28.41 22.07 -12.05
CA HIS A 45 -28.98 20.94 -12.77
C HIS A 45 -28.22 19.61 -12.59
N TRP A 46 -27.06 19.63 -11.93
CA TRP A 46 -26.24 18.43 -11.72
C TRP A 46 -26.70 17.69 -10.47
N SER A 47 -26.86 16.37 -10.56
CA SER A 47 -27.21 15.53 -9.40
C SER A 47 -26.06 15.46 -8.38
N SER A 48 -26.36 15.13 -7.12
CA SER A 48 -25.32 15.00 -6.07
C SER A 48 -24.19 14.03 -6.44
N PRO A 49 -24.44 12.85 -7.06
CA PRO A 49 -23.37 11.97 -7.53
C PRO A 49 -22.50 12.61 -8.62
N GLN A 50 -23.11 13.38 -9.53
CA GLN A 50 -22.40 14.08 -10.60
C GLN A 50 -21.55 15.24 -10.04
N LEU A 51 -22.06 15.98 -9.06
CA LEU A 51 -21.30 17.04 -8.38
C LEU A 51 -20.10 16.49 -7.62
N LEU A 52 -20.27 15.38 -6.89
CA LEU A 52 -19.14 14.69 -6.24
C LEU A 52 -18.09 14.27 -7.28
N ARG A 53 -18.53 13.74 -8.43
CA ARG A 53 -17.60 13.33 -9.49
C ARG A 53 -16.92 14.53 -10.15
N LEU A 54 -17.63 15.62 -10.36
CA LEU A 54 -17.10 16.88 -10.90
C LEU A 54 -16.00 17.44 -9.98
N MET A 55 -16.26 17.46 -8.67
CA MET A 55 -15.28 17.89 -7.67
C MET A 55 -13.99 17.06 -7.76
N GLN A 56 -14.09 15.73 -7.82
CA GLN A 56 -12.95 14.82 -7.98
C GLN A 56 -12.16 15.05 -9.27
N VAL A 57 -12.85 15.36 -10.38
CA VAL A 57 -12.21 15.64 -11.68
C VAL A 57 -11.55 17.01 -11.65
N ALA A 58 -12.18 18.03 -11.06
CA ALA A 58 -11.66 19.38 -10.95
C ALA A 58 -10.39 19.43 -10.08
N GLU A 59 -10.38 18.75 -8.93
CA GLU A 59 -9.18 18.62 -8.08
C GLU A 59 -8.01 17.96 -8.82
N LYS A 60 -8.28 16.91 -9.61
CA LYS A 60 -7.24 16.27 -10.44
C LYS A 60 -6.65 17.21 -11.49
N ASN A 61 -7.45 18.16 -11.99
CA ASN A 61 -6.98 19.23 -12.89
C ASN A 61 -6.37 20.42 -12.14
N ARG A 62 -6.30 20.39 -10.80
CA ARG A 62 -5.93 21.53 -9.94
C ARG A 62 -6.84 22.76 -10.11
N ASP A 63 -8.08 22.56 -10.60
CA ASP A 63 -9.10 23.59 -10.66
C ASP A 63 -9.90 23.63 -9.35
N PHE A 64 -9.29 24.19 -8.32
CA PHE A 64 -9.89 24.25 -6.98
C PHE A 64 -11.09 25.20 -6.90
N LYS A 65 -11.22 26.15 -7.83
CA LYS A 65 -12.39 27.04 -7.91
C LYS A 65 -13.62 26.26 -8.34
N LEU A 66 -13.50 25.45 -9.39
CA LEU A 66 -14.60 24.60 -9.84
C LEU A 66 -14.91 23.51 -8.82
N ALA A 67 -13.88 22.91 -8.20
CA ALA A 67 -14.08 21.94 -7.13
C ALA A 67 -14.89 22.55 -5.96
N ALA A 68 -14.54 23.76 -5.53
CA ALA A 68 -15.27 24.48 -4.50
C ALA A 68 -16.69 24.87 -4.92
N ALA A 69 -16.91 25.29 -6.17
CA ALA A 69 -18.25 25.57 -6.68
C ALA A 69 -19.14 24.32 -6.70
N ALA A 70 -18.61 23.19 -7.15
CA ALA A 70 -19.30 21.90 -7.13
C ALA A 70 -19.59 21.43 -5.69
N PHE A 71 -18.64 21.62 -4.78
CA PHE A 71 -18.81 21.29 -3.37
C PHE A 71 -19.90 22.15 -2.71
N ALA A 72 -19.84 23.48 -2.90
CA ALA A 72 -20.85 24.40 -2.39
C ALA A 72 -22.24 24.04 -2.93
N GLN A 73 -22.38 23.79 -4.24
CA GLN A 73 -23.65 23.38 -4.84
C GLN A 73 -24.17 22.05 -4.31
N ALA A 74 -23.28 21.10 -3.99
CA ALA A 74 -23.68 19.83 -3.40
C ALA A 74 -24.20 20.00 -1.97
N THR A 75 -23.70 21.00 -1.23
CA THR A 75 -24.12 21.29 0.14
C THR A 75 -25.41 22.10 0.24
N THR A 76 -25.91 22.67 -0.86
CA THR A 76 -27.24 23.30 -0.88
C THR A 76 -28.39 22.30 -1.03
N ARG A 77 -28.08 21.00 -1.17
CA ARG A 77 -29.07 19.93 -1.30
C ARG A 77 -29.57 19.52 0.08
N ASP A 78 -30.85 19.13 0.17
CA ASP A 78 -31.45 18.64 1.42
C ASP A 78 -30.70 17.44 2.02
N THR A 79 -30.07 16.65 1.15
CA THR A 79 -29.26 15.50 1.55
C THR A 79 -27.87 15.53 0.93
N VAL A 80 -26.87 15.29 1.78
CA VAL A 80 -25.47 15.14 1.43
C VAL A 80 -25.14 13.66 1.32
N LEU A 81 -24.39 13.29 0.28
CA LEU A 81 -23.95 11.91 0.11
C LEU A 81 -22.85 11.57 1.12
N LEU A 82 -22.90 10.38 1.73
CA LEU A 82 -21.90 9.92 2.70
C LEU A 82 -20.44 10.09 2.21
N PRO A 83 -20.06 9.72 0.97
CA PRO A 83 -18.69 9.93 0.50
C PRO A 83 -18.25 11.41 0.49
N LEU A 84 -19.16 12.33 0.19
CA LEU A 84 -18.90 13.76 0.24
C LEU A 84 -18.77 14.24 1.69
N ALA A 85 -19.61 13.74 2.59
CA ALA A 85 -19.53 14.07 4.01
C ALA A 85 -18.18 13.63 4.63
N ILE A 86 -17.73 12.41 4.36
CA ILE A 86 -16.42 11.93 4.84
C ILE A 86 -15.26 12.71 4.23
N TYR A 87 -15.37 13.09 2.96
CA TYR A 87 -14.40 13.96 2.31
C TYR A 87 -14.35 15.35 2.97
N ALA A 88 -15.50 15.97 3.27
CA ALA A 88 -15.58 17.25 3.96
C ALA A 88 -14.97 17.18 5.37
N VAL A 89 -15.21 16.10 6.12
CA VAL A 89 -14.55 15.85 7.42
C VAL A 89 -13.03 15.77 7.24
N LYS A 90 -12.54 15.07 6.21
CA LYS A 90 -11.11 15.00 5.91
C LYS A 90 -10.53 16.39 5.67
N LEU A 91 -11.15 17.20 4.81
CA LEU A 91 -10.68 18.55 4.52
C LEU A 91 -10.69 19.46 5.77
N ALA A 92 -11.72 19.37 6.60
CA ALA A 92 -11.81 20.14 7.84
C ALA A 92 -10.75 19.70 8.86
N HIS A 93 -10.46 18.41 8.94
CA HIS A 93 -9.38 17.88 9.77
C HIS A 93 -8.00 18.36 9.28
N THR A 94 -7.77 18.30 7.98
CA THR A 94 -6.55 18.80 7.31
C THR A 94 -6.35 20.30 7.52
N ALA A 95 -7.43 21.09 7.70
CA ALA A 95 -7.34 22.52 8.00
C ALA A 95 -6.85 22.83 9.44
N ALA A 96 -6.72 21.82 10.30
CA ALA A 96 -6.22 21.94 11.67
C ALA A 96 -7.00 22.93 12.57
N ASP A 97 -8.29 23.15 12.30
CA ASP A 97 -9.21 23.95 13.11
C ASP A 97 -10.27 23.04 13.76
N ALA A 98 -10.13 22.81 15.07
CA ALA A 98 -10.99 21.90 15.82
C ALA A 98 -12.45 22.39 15.92
N ASP A 99 -12.66 23.71 16.01
CA ASP A 99 -13.99 24.29 16.10
C ASP A 99 -14.72 24.23 14.75
N LEU A 100 -14.00 24.51 13.66
CA LEU A 100 -14.48 24.32 12.29
C LEU A 100 -14.89 22.86 12.07
N LEU A 101 -14.02 21.92 12.41
CA LEU A 101 -14.29 20.48 12.28
C LEU A 101 -15.55 20.06 13.06
N ALA A 102 -15.69 20.51 14.31
CA ALA A 102 -16.84 20.18 15.15
C ALA A 102 -18.16 20.74 14.58
N ARG A 103 -18.16 21.98 14.07
CA ARG A 103 -19.33 22.58 13.40
C ARG A 103 -19.68 21.85 12.11
N VAL A 104 -18.69 21.59 11.24
CA VAL A 104 -18.90 20.86 9.98
C VAL A 104 -19.47 19.45 10.24
N ARG A 105 -18.95 18.70 11.22
CA ARG A 105 -19.50 17.38 11.58
C ARG A 105 -20.96 17.45 11.97
N ARG A 106 -21.34 18.39 12.85
CA ARG A 106 -22.72 18.55 13.31
C ARG A 106 -23.67 18.87 12.15
N TRP A 107 -23.26 19.79 11.28
CA TRP A 107 -24.04 20.12 10.10
C TRP A 107 -24.23 18.90 9.19
N LEU A 108 -23.14 18.20 8.84
CA LEU A 108 -23.20 17.02 7.96
C LEU A 108 -24.11 15.92 8.52
N GLU A 109 -24.06 15.69 9.83
CA GLU A 109 -24.86 14.68 10.49
C GLU A 109 -26.37 14.94 10.37
N SER A 110 -26.78 16.21 10.40
CA SER A 110 -28.18 16.62 10.20
C SER A 110 -28.64 16.63 8.73
N HIS A 111 -27.71 16.58 7.77
CA HIS A 111 -27.99 16.61 6.33
C HIS A 111 -27.70 15.25 5.66
N LEU A 112 -27.48 14.19 6.43
CA LEU A 112 -27.31 12.83 5.92
C LEU A 112 -28.64 12.07 5.95
N PRO A 113 -28.87 11.13 5.02
CA PRO A 113 -29.96 10.17 5.15
C PRO A 113 -29.88 9.43 6.50
N GLU A 114 -31.00 9.24 7.18
CA GLU A 114 -31.06 8.64 8.53
C GLU A 114 -30.34 7.29 8.62
N ASN A 115 -30.46 6.47 7.57
CA ASN A 115 -29.82 5.16 7.46
C ASN A 115 -28.29 5.20 7.27
N GLU A 116 -27.71 6.37 6.99
CA GLU A 116 -26.26 6.57 6.81
C GLU A 116 -25.61 7.27 8.01
N ILE A 117 -26.38 7.86 8.94
CA ILE A 117 -25.85 8.60 10.10
C ILE A 117 -24.93 7.72 10.96
N ALA A 118 -25.37 6.50 11.30
CA ALA A 118 -24.56 5.58 12.10
C ALA A 118 -23.22 5.23 11.42
N ARG A 119 -23.27 5.07 10.08
CA ARG A 119 -22.09 4.79 9.25
C ARG A 119 -21.16 5.99 9.15
N PHE A 120 -21.72 7.19 9.00
CA PHE A 120 -20.97 8.44 9.01
C PHE A 120 -20.23 8.63 10.33
N ARG A 121 -20.91 8.49 11.47
CA ARG A 121 -20.28 8.59 12.80
C ARG A 121 -19.11 7.63 12.91
N LEU A 122 -19.31 6.36 12.52
CA LEU A 122 -18.27 5.34 12.60
C LEU A 122 -17.05 5.66 11.71
N GLN A 123 -17.27 6.06 10.45
CA GLN A 123 -16.19 6.40 9.52
C GLN A 123 -15.49 7.71 9.88
N SER A 124 -16.24 8.70 10.38
CA SER A 124 -15.69 9.96 10.89
C SER A 124 -14.83 9.73 12.13
N ASP A 125 -15.29 8.91 13.08
CA ASP A 125 -14.52 8.58 14.28
C ASP A 125 -13.23 7.83 13.91
N LEU A 126 -13.31 6.87 12.97
CA LEU A 126 -12.14 6.15 12.48
C LEU A 126 -11.12 7.09 11.80
N LEU A 127 -11.61 8.08 11.05
CA LEU A 127 -10.78 9.05 10.35
C LEU A 127 -10.09 10.04 11.30
N LEU A 128 -10.76 10.46 12.36
CA LEU A 128 -10.31 11.53 13.25
C LEU A 128 -9.59 11.03 14.49
N ASP A 129 -10.15 10.00 15.13
CA ASP A 129 -9.71 9.53 16.45
C ASP A 129 -9.04 8.15 16.37
N GLY A 130 -9.00 7.55 15.17
CA GLY A 130 -8.41 6.24 14.93
C GLY A 130 -9.29 5.07 15.37
N PRO A 131 -8.78 3.84 15.21
CA PRO A 131 -9.60 2.63 15.24
C PRO A 131 -10.07 2.20 16.64
N ASP A 132 -9.26 2.39 17.68
CA ASP A 132 -9.65 1.96 19.03
C ASP A 132 -10.76 2.85 19.62
N VAL A 133 -10.70 4.17 19.40
CA VAL A 133 -11.74 5.12 19.83
C VAL A 133 -13.04 4.87 19.08
N ALA A 134 -12.96 4.70 17.75
CA ALA A 134 -14.12 4.34 16.93
C ALA A 134 -14.76 3.03 17.39
N LEU A 135 -13.95 2.02 17.74
CA LEU A 135 -14.45 0.73 18.26
C LEU A 135 -15.11 0.88 19.63
N ALA A 136 -14.55 1.68 20.53
CA ALA A 136 -15.11 1.94 21.85
C ALA A 136 -16.49 2.63 21.74
N ARG A 137 -16.61 3.67 20.90
CA ARG A 137 -17.88 4.35 20.62
C ARG A 137 -18.90 3.43 19.98
N ALA A 138 -18.49 2.61 19.01
CA ALA A 138 -19.37 1.63 18.35
C ALA A 138 -19.91 0.56 19.32
N ARG A 139 -19.16 0.21 20.37
CA ARG A 139 -19.62 -0.69 21.45
C ARG A 139 -20.59 0.01 22.40
N ALA A 140 -20.34 1.27 22.74
CA ALA A 140 -21.18 2.05 23.63
C ALA A 140 -22.59 2.30 23.07
N ALA A 141 -22.73 2.41 21.74
CA ALA A 141 -24.01 2.64 21.07
C ALA A 141 -25.07 1.53 21.24
N ARG A 142 -24.71 0.35 21.81
CA ARG A 142 -25.62 -0.77 22.15
C ARG A 142 -26.71 -1.08 21.10
N VAL A 143 -26.32 -1.24 19.83
CA VAL A 143 -27.26 -1.57 18.74
C VAL A 143 -27.77 -3.01 18.90
N LYS A 144 -29.09 -3.19 19.12
CA LYS A 144 -29.74 -4.50 19.36
C LYS A 144 -29.72 -5.41 18.13
N MET A 145 -29.94 -4.86 16.94
CA MET A 145 -29.90 -5.59 15.67
C MET A 145 -29.27 -4.72 14.60
N ARG A 146 -28.16 -5.16 14.01
CA ARG A 146 -27.48 -4.44 12.92
C ARG A 146 -27.99 -4.91 11.56
N ALA A 147 -28.21 -3.96 10.66
CA ALA A 147 -28.40 -4.26 9.24
C ALA A 147 -27.10 -4.82 8.63
N PRO A 148 -27.16 -5.53 7.48
CA PRO A 148 -25.96 -6.09 6.83
C PRO A 148 -24.87 -5.07 6.55
N ASN A 149 -25.24 -3.83 6.17
CA ASN A 149 -24.28 -2.77 5.88
C ASN A 149 -23.54 -2.32 7.15
N GLU A 150 -24.28 -2.04 8.22
CA GLU A 150 -23.70 -1.65 9.52
C GLU A 150 -22.80 -2.74 10.11
N ALA A 151 -23.21 -4.01 9.97
CA ALA A 151 -22.38 -5.15 10.38
C ALA A 151 -21.07 -5.19 9.59
N ALA A 152 -21.12 -4.95 8.28
CA ALA A 152 -19.93 -4.89 7.45
C ALA A 152 -19.04 -3.66 7.73
N ASP A 153 -19.60 -2.52 8.10
CA ASP A 153 -18.81 -1.34 8.47
C ASP A 153 -18.11 -1.53 9.83
N LEU A 154 -18.75 -2.22 10.79
CA LEU A 154 -18.10 -2.60 12.05
C LEU A 154 -16.90 -3.54 11.84
N VAL A 155 -16.96 -4.42 10.83
CA VAL A 155 -15.85 -5.30 10.48
C VAL A 155 -14.61 -4.48 10.10
N GLU A 156 -14.75 -3.40 9.33
CA GLU A 156 -13.64 -2.53 8.96
C GLU A 156 -12.98 -1.92 10.21
N VAL A 157 -13.78 -1.42 11.16
CA VAL A 157 -13.23 -0.87 12.41
C VAL A 157 -12.52 -1.94 13.24
N LEU A 158 -13.06 -3.16 13.32
CA LEU A 158 -12.42 -4.28 14.00
C LEU A 158 -11.08 -4.68 13.35
N PHE A 159 -11.00 -4.63 12.00
CA PHE A 159 -9.77 -4.84 11.26
C PHE A 159 -8.72 -3.79 11.60
N GLN A 160 -9.09 -2.51 11.50
CA GLN A 160 -8.15 -1.41 11.76
C GLN A 160 -7.70 -1.39 13.23
N ALA A 161 -8.54 -1.84 14.17
CA ALA A 161 -8.21 -1.96 15.60
C ALA A 161 -7.40 -3.23 15.95
N GLY A 162 -6.93 -3.98 14.95
CA GLY A 162 -6.12 -5.18 15.14
C GLY A 162 -6.84 -6.35 15.84
N LYS A 163 -8.17 -6.35 15.95
CA LYS A 163 -8.93 -7.35 16.74
C LYS A 163 -9.18 -8.64 15.95
N ARG A 164 -8.13 -9.27 15.41
CA ARG A 164 -8.19 -10.39 14.44
C ARG A 164 -9.12 -11.54 14.83
N LYS A 165 -8.97 -12.08 16.05
CA LYS A 165 -9.83 -13.17 16.56
C LYS A 165 -11.31 -12.76 16.60
N THR A 166 -11.58 -11.49 16.94
CA THR A 166 -12.94 -10.95 16.97
C THR A 166 -13.49 -10.76 15.55
N VAL A 167 -12.67 -10.28 14.61
CA VAL A 167 -13.03 -10.17 13.18
C VAL A 167 -13.47 -11.52 12.64
N LEU A 168 -12.65 -12.57 12.79
CA LEU A 168 -12.99 -13.90 12.29
C LEU A 168 -14.27 -14.43 12.93
N ARG A 169 -14.40 -14.38 14.26
CA ARG A 169 -15.61 -14.82 14.97
C ARG A 169 -16.86 -14.07 14.52
N TYR A 170 -16.77 -12.75 14.36
CA TYR A 170 -17.89 -11.91 13.96
C TYR A 170 -18.28 -12.14 12.49
N LEU A 171 -17.31 -12.29 11.59
CA LEU A 171 -17.56 -12.61 10.19
C LEU A 171 -18.15 -14.02 10.01
N SER A 172 -17.69 -15.02 10.77
CA SER A 172 -18.32 -16.34 10.79
C SER A 172 -19.78 -16.27 11.25
N PHE A 173 -20.09 -15.45 12.26
CA PHE A 173 -21.47 -15.18 12.66
C PHE A 173 -22.27 -14.51 11.53
N CYS A 174 -21.71 -13.48 10.88
CA CYS A 174 -22.37 -12.78 9.77
C CYS A 174 -22.64 -13.72 8.59
N ARG A 175 -21.72 -14.63 8.26
CA ARG A 175 -21.91 -15.67 7.24
C ARG A 175 -23.04 -16.63 7.58
N ARG A 176 -23.20 -17.01 8.85
CA ARG A 176 -24.36 -17.85 9.27
C ARG A 176 -25.68 -17.07 9.21
N ARG A 177 -25.67 -15.79 9.59
CA ARG A 177 -26.87 -14.93 9.60
C ARG A 177 -27.32 -14.52 8.19
N TRP A 178 -26.38 -14.38 7.26
CA TRP A 178 -26.60 -13.98 5.87
C TRP A 178 -25.80 -14.87 4.90
N PRO A 179 -26.17 -16.17 4.75
CA PRO A 179 -25.38 -17.15 4.00
C PRO A 179 -25.20 -16.81 2.51
N ASN A 180 -26.23 -16.19 1.91
CA ASN A 180 -26.24 -15.79 0.50
C ASN A 180 -25.56 -14.43 0.26
N SER A 181 -25.09 -13.75 1.31
CA SER A 181 -24.39 -12.48 1.15
C SER A 181 -22.95 -12.71 0.71
N PHE A 182 -22.68 -12.37 -0.56
CA PHE A 182 -21.31 -12.36 -1.05
C PHE A 182 -20.45 -11.33 -0.33
N ARG A 183 -21.01 -10.20 0.12
CA ARG A 183 -20.22 -9.18 0.84
C ARG A 183 -19.53 -9.80 2.06
N PHE A 184 -20.22 -10.66 2.81
CA PHE A 184 -19.62 -11.35 3.95
C PHE A 184 -18.69 -12.50 3.54
N LEU A 185 -18.94 -13.17 2.40
CA LEU A 185 -17.97 -14.12 1.83
C LEU A 185 -16.66 -13.40 1.54
N ALA A 186 -16.73 -12.29 0.80
CA ALA A 186 -15.59 -11.49 0.43
C ALA A 186 -14.83 -10.95 1.65
N LEU A 187 -15.53 -10.39 2.64
CA LEU A 187 -14.90 -9.88 3.86
C LEU A 187 -14.18 -10.98 4.65
N LEU A 188 -14.78 -12.18 4.79
CA LEU A 188 -14.14 -13.29 5.50
C LEU A 188 -12.93 -13.85 4.73
N THR A 189 -13.04 -13.99 3.42
CA THR A 189 -11.91 -14.36 2.56
C THR A 189 -10.77 -13.35 2.67
N THR A 190 -11.06 -12.05 2.59
CA THR A 190 -10.05 -10.99 2.79
C THR A 190 -9.47 -11.02 4.20
N ALA A 191 -10.26 -11.39 5.22
CA ALA A 191 -9.76 -11.56 6.59
C ALA A 191 -8.71 -12.66 6.66
N TYR A 192 -9.02 -13.84 6.11
CA TYR A 192 -8.07 -14.95 6.09
C TYR A 192 -6.80 -14.58 5.34
N GLN A 193 -6.90 -13.97 4.15
CA GLN A 193 -5.74 -13.50 3.40
C GLN A 193 -4.88 -12.53 4.23
N ARG A 194 -5.47 -11.47 4.79
CA ARG A 194 -4.75 -10.45 5.58
C ARG A 194 -4.14 -10.98 6.87
N PHE A 195 -4.67 -12.07 7.42
CA PHE A 195 -4.17 -12.70 8.64
C PHE A 195 -3.21 -13.87 8.38
N GLY A 196 -2.69 -13.99 7.15
CA GLY A 196 -1.72 -15.01 6.80
C GLY A 196 -2.30 -16.42 6.64
N ALA A 197 -3.59 -16.54 6.32
CA ALA A 197 -4.34 -17.78 6.16
C ALA A 197 -4.85 -17.97 4.70
N PRO A 198 -3.97 -17.91 3.68
CA PRO A 198 -4.40 -17.94 2.27
C PRO A 198 -5.09 -19.25 1.88
N GLN A 199 -4.68 -20.39 2.46
CA GLN A 199 -5.32 -21.67 2.16
C GLN A 199 -6.77 -21.70 2.65
N GLN A 200 -7.04 -21.27 3.89
CA GLN A 200 -8.42 -21.16 4.38
C GLN A 200 -9.27 -20.20 3.54
N ALA A 201 -8.66 -19.13 3.00
CA ALA A 201 -9.34 -18.20 2.10
C ALA A 201 -9.73 -18.89 0.77
N LEU A 202 -8.84 -19.69 0.19
CA LEU A 202 -9.09 -20.46 -1.04
C LEU A 202 -10.13 -21.55 -0.83
N ASP A 203 -10.04 -22.31 0.27
CA ASP A 203 -10.99 -23.37 0.62
C ASP A 203 -12.40 -22.79 0.79
N LEU A 204 -12.51 -21.64 1.45
CA LEU A 204 -13.79 -20.93 1.61
C LEU A 204 -14.41 -20.51 0.27
N LEU A 205 -13.59 -20.06 -0.69
CA LEU A 205 -14.07 -19.70 -2.02
C LEU A 205 -14.44 -20.93 -2.85
N ALA A 206 -13.68 -22.01 -2.74
CA ALA A 206 -13.96 -23.28 -3.41
C ALA A 206 -15.28 -23.90 -2.92
N ALA A 207 -15.62 -23.74 -1.64
CA ALA A 207 -16.87 -24.18 -1.04
C ALA A 207 -18.05 -23.20 -1.22
N SER A 208 -17.87 -22.10 -1.97
CA SER A 208 -18.96 -21.13 -2.22
C SER A 208 -20.00 -21.68 -3.20
N ALA A 209 -21.19 -21.08 -3.23
CA ALA A 209 -22.29 -21.54 -4.07
C ALA A 209 -22.01 -21.50 -5.59
N ASP A 210 -21.13 -20.59 -6.02
CA ASP A 210 -20.71 -20.44 -7.43
C ASP A 210 -19.19 -20.18 -7.50
N PRO A 211 -18.39 -21.25 -7.37
CA PRO A 211 -16.93 -21.15 -7.29
C PRO A 211 -16.26 -20.78 -8.63
N LEU A 212 -17.01 -20.89 -9.74
CA LEU A 212 -16.55 -20.58 -11.10
C LEU A 212 -17.01 -19.20 -11.58
N SER A 213 -17.83 -18.49 -10.81
CA SER A 213 -18.17 -17.10 -11.14
C SER A 213 -16.91 -16.23 -11.31
N ALA A 214 -16.94 -15.32 -12.29
CA ALA A 214 -15.85 -14.38 -12.54
C ALA A 214 -15.47 -13.52 -11.31
N ARG A 215 -16.40 -13.33 -10.36
CA ARG A 215 -16.12 -12.62 -9.10
C ARG A 215 -15.33 -13.49 -8.13
N VAL A 216 -15.68 -14.78 -7.98
CA VAL A 216 -14.92 -15.71 -7.13
C VAL A 216 -13.56 -16.04 -7.74
N LEU A 217 -13.48 -16.27 -9.05
CA LEU A 217 -12.21 -16.50 -9.74
C LEU A 217 -11.24 -15.33 -9.56
N ARG A 218 -11.71 -14.09 -9.66
CA ARG A 218 -10.89 -12.89 -9.38
C ARG A 218 -10.36 -12.85 -7.95
N MET A 219 -11.16 -13.25 -6.98
CA MET A 219 -10.72 -13.33 -5.58
C MET A 219 -9.70 -14.44 -5.35
N ARG A 220 -9.92 -15.64 -5.92
CA ARG A 220 -8.95 -16.74 -5.87
C ARG A 220 -7.62 -16.30 -6.47
N LEU A 221 -7.66 -15.67 -7.64
CA LEU A 221 -6.48 -15.18 -8.32
C LEU A 221 -5.73 -14.13 -7.50
N HIS A 222 -6.44 -13.18 -6.87
CA HIS A 222 -5.82 -12.22 -5.96
C HIS A 222 -5.12 -12.92 -4.80
N ILE A 223 -5.74 -13.92 -4.16
CA ILE A 223 -5.11 -14.66 -3.05
C ILE A 223 -3.86 -15.41 -3.51
N LEU A 224 -3.91 -16.06 -4.68
CA LEU A 224 -2.76 -16.77 -5.24
C LEU A 224 -1.59 -15.81 -5.52
N LEU A 225 -1.87 -14.66 -6.12
CA LEU A 225 -0.87 -13.62 -6.36
C LEU A 225 -0.25 -13.09 -5.05
N GLU A 226 -1.08 -12.76 -4.06
CA GLU A 226 -0.64 -12.20 -2.77
C GLU A 226 0.04 -13.25 -1.86
N SER A 227 -0.16 -14.54 -2.12
CA SER A 227 0.56 -15.64 -1.45
C SER A 227 1.75 -16.17 -2.25
N ASN A 228 2.12 -15.51 -3.35
CA ASN A 228 3.20 -15.87 -4.26
C ASN A 228 3.07 -17.26 -4.91
N ARG A 229 1.84 -17.77 -5.07
CA ARG A 229 1.49 -19.03 -5.74
C ARG A 229 1.25 -18.79 -7.24
N LEU A 230 2.28 -18.30 -7.93
CA LEU A 230 2.14 -17.77 -9.28
C LEU A 230 1.83 -18.84 -10.34
N GLU A 231 2.28 -20.08 -10.13
CA GLU A 231 2.00 -21.20 -11.04
C GLU A 231 0.52 -21.59 -11.02
N GLU A 232 -0.06 -21.63 -9.83
CA GLU A 232 -1.49 -21.86 -9.67
C GLU A 232 -2.32 -20.69 -10.20
N ALA A 233 -1.80 -19.47 -10.13
CA ALA A 233 -2.43 -18.29 -10.74
C ALA A 233 -2.47 -18.42 -12.28
N ASP A 234 -1.35 -18.78 -12.92
CA ASP A 234 -1.30 -19.05 -14.37
C ASP A 234 -2.23 -20.22 -14.74
N ALA A 235 -2.23 -21.31 -13.96
CA ALA A 235 -3.11 -22.46 -14.19
C ALA A 235 -4.59 -22.09 -14.08
N LEU A 236 -4.96 -21.26 -13.09
CA LEU A 236 -6.34 -20.78 -12.92
C LEU A 236 -6.78 -19.89 -14.10
N ILE A 237 -5.89 -19.02 -14.59
CA ILE A 237 -6.16 -18.20 -15.78
C ILE A 237 -6.37 -19.09 -17.01
N ALA A 238 -5.52 -20.10 -17.22
CA ALA A 238 -5.65 -21.03 -18.33
C ALA A 238 -6.95 -21.85 -18.25
N GLN A 239 -7.30 -22.36 -17.07
CA GLN A 239 -8.53 -23.12 -16.83
C GLN A 239 -9.80 -22.29 -17.01
N ALA A 240 -9.72 -20.97 -16.79
CA ALA A 240 -10.86 -20.07 -16.96
C ALA A 240 -11.19 -19.76 -18.45
N GLY A 241 -10.41 -20.29 -19.40
CA GLY A 241 -10.67 -20.16 -20.84
C GLY A 241 -10.85 -18.70 -21.29
N ASP A 242 -11.90 -18.43 -22.05
CA ASP A 242 -12.16 -17.12 -22.68
C ASP A 242 -12.29 -15.96 -21.68
N ILE A 243 -12.76 -16.22 -20.45
CA ILE A 243 -12.86 -15.18 -19.42
C ILE A 243 -11.56 -14.97 -18.64
N GLY A 244 -10.59 -15.90 -18.75
CA GLY A 244 -9.33 -15.88 -18.00
C GLY A 244 -8.52 -14.61 -18.23
N ALA A 245 -8.41 -14.17 -19.48
CA ALA A 245 -7.70 -12.94 -19.85
C ALA A 245 -8.36 -11.68 -19.28
N ALA A 246 -9.65 -11.71 -18.97
CA ALA A 246 -10.40 -10.59 -18.41
C ALA A 246 -10.42 -10.57 -16.85
N LEU A 247 -9.88 -11.61 -16.19
CA LEU A 247 -9.81 -11.68 -14.73
C LEU A 247 -8.83 -10.66 -14.15
N LEU A 248 -7.73 -10.40 -14.86
CA LEU A 248 -6.74 -9.40 -14.51
C LEU A 248 -6.77 -8.25 -15.50
N ASN A 249 -6.57 -7.03 -15.01
CA ASN A 249 -6.28 -5.94 -15.92
C ASN A 249 -4.86 -6.11 -16.52
N PRO A 250 -4.55 -5.45 -17.65
CA PRO A 250 -3.25 -5.60 -18.32
C PRO A 250 -2.04 -5.31 -17.42
N PHE A 251 -2.17 -4.38 -16.48
CA PHE A 251 -1.12 -4.05 -15.52
C PHE A 251 -0.85 -5.20 -14.53
N GLN A 252 -1.90 -5.81 -13.99
CA GLN A 252 -1.80 -6.99 -13.12
C GLN A 252 -1.27 -8.21 -13.88
N MET A 253 -1.69 -8.41 -15.13
CA MET A 253 -1.14 -9.47 -15.97
C MET A 253 0.35 -9.26 -16.21
N MET A 254 0.77 -8.04 -16.54
CA MET A 254 2.18 -7.71 -16.72
C MET A 254 3.00 -7.98 -15.45
N ARG A 255 2.48 -7.64 -14.25
CA ARG A 255 3.12 -8.00 -12.96
C ARG A 255 3.32 -9.49 -12.83
N LEU A 256 2.30 -10.29 -13.12
CA LEU A 256 2.39 -11.75 -13.06
C LEU A 256 3.47 -12.26 -14.02
N LYS A 257 3.52 -11.75 -15.26
CA LYS A 257 4.53 -12.15 -16.24
C LYS A 257 5.95 -11.80 -15.82
N LEU A 258 6.19 -10.59 -15.32
CA LEU A 258 7.48 -10.23 -14.72
C LEU A 258 7.81 -11.10 -13.50
N GLY A 259 6.83 -11.34 -12.63
CA GLY A 259 6.95 -12.23 -11.47
C GLY A 259 7.30 -13.67 -11.81
N ARG A 260 6.84 -14.17 -12.96
CA ARG A 260 7.22 -15.47 -13.53
C ARG A 260 8.54 -15.45 -14.30
N GLY A 261 9.19 -14.28 -14.43
CA GLY A 261 10.39 -14.11 -15.26
C GLY A 261 10.14 -14.17 -16.77
N GLN A 262 8.89 -14.03 -17.20
CA GLN A 262 8.47 -14.07 -18.61
C GLN A 262 8.58 -12.67 -19.23
N ILE A 263 9.83 -12.21 -19.44
CA ILE A 263 10.13 -10.83 -19.86
C ILE A 263 9.51 -10.48 -21.21
N ASP A 264 9.59 -11.36 -22.20
CA ASP A 264 8.99 -11.11 -23.53
C ASP A 264 7.46 -10.99 -23.47
N ALA A 265 6.81 -11.82 -22.65
CA ALA A 265 5.38 -11.75 -22.43
C ALA A 265 4.97 -10.46 -21.70
N ALA A 266 5.80 -9.98 -20.76
CA ALA A 266 5.60 -8.70 -20.10
C ALA A 266 5.80 -7.52 -21.07
N ASP A 267 6.81 -7.57 -21.94
CA ASP A 267 7.06 -6.54 -22.96
C ASP A 267 5.93 -6.45 -23.99
N ALA A 268 5.36 -7.58 -24.41
CA ALA A 268 4.20 -7.61 -25.28
C ALA A 268 3.01 -6.84 -24.69
N LEU A 269 2.86 -6.86 -23.35
CA LEU A 269 1.83 -6.11 -22.63
C LEU A 269 2.19 -4.64 -22.40
N ALA A 270 3.47 -4.27 -22.44
CA ALA A 270 3.93 -2.91 -22.16
C ALA A 270 3.27 -1.87 -23.08
N ARG A 271 3.07 -2.19 -24.36
CA ARG A 271 2.35 -1.31 -25.30
C ARG A 271 0.88 -1.10 -24.91
N VAL A 272 0.20 -2.14 -24.45
CA VAL A 272 -1.20 -2.07 -24.02
C VAL A 272 -1.32 -1.25 -22.73
N VAL A 273 -0.41 -1.47 -21.77
CA VAL A 273 -0.39 -0.72 -20.52
C VAL A 273 -0.05 0.75 -20.78
N SER A 274 0.98 1.03 -21.58
CA SER A 274 1.43 2.37 -21.94
C SER A 274 0.34 3.17 -22.66
N THR A 275 -0.33 2.56 -23.66
CA THR A 275 -1.47 3.21 -24.35
C THR A 275 -2.69 3.45 -23.44
N GLY A 276 -2.86 2.63 -22.40
CA GLY A 276 -3.84 2.85 -21.34
C GLY A 276 -3.53 4.04 -20.42
N MET A 277 -2.27 4.50 -20.38
CA MET A 277 -1.81 5.68 -19.63
C MET A 277 -1.79 6.97 -20.45
N GLY A 278 -2.21 6.92 -21.73
CA GLY A 278 -2.31 8.07 -22.63
C GLY A 278 -2.00 7.74 -24.09
N ARG A 279 -2.29 8.66 -25.01
CA ARG A 279 -1.86 8.56 -26.43
C ARG A 279 -0.81 9.62 -26.73
N GLY A 280 0.34 9.24 -27.29
CA GLY A 280 1.42 10.13 -27.71
C GLY A 280 2.80 9.75 -27.15
N GLY A 281 3.86 10.46 -27.57
CA GLY A 281 5.25 10.18 -27.20
C GLY A 281 5.55 10.19 -25.69
N GLY A 282 4.74 10.91 -24.90
CA GLY A 282 4.88 10.99 -23.43
C GLY A 282 4.33 9.78 -22.66
N ALA A 283 3.40 9.00 -23.22
CA ALA A 283 2.77 7.86 -22.52
C ALA A 283 3.79 6.77 -22.18
N ASN A 284 4.71 6.50 -23.11
CA ASN A 284 5.80 5.56 -22.91
C ASN A 284 6.81 6.03 -21.86
N SER A 285 7.10 7.34 -21.82
CA SER A 285 7.96 7.93 -20.79
C SER A 285 7.31 7.81 -19.40
N LYS A 286 6.01 8.13 -19.28
CA LYS A 286 5.24 7.97 -18.05
C LYS A 286 5.20 6.52 -17.56
N PHE A 287 4.98 5.57 -18.48
CA PHE A 287 5.02 4.15 -18.16
C PHE A 287 6.39 3.71 -17.65
N ARG A 288 7.48 4.10 -18.33
CA ARG A 288 8.85 3.78 -17.91
C ARG A 288 9.23 4.37 -16.56
N ALA A 289 8.63 5.52 -16.19
CA ALA A 289 8.78 6.12 -14.87
C ALA A 289 8.00 5.38 -13.76
N THR A 290 7.05 4.50 -14.11
CA THR A 290 6.42 3.64 -13.10
C THR A 290 7.39 2.58 -12.60
N HIS A 291 7.21 2.12 -11.36
CA HIS A 291 8.04 1.06 -10.78
C HIS A 291 8.10 -0.20 -11.67
N ILE A 292 6.97 -0.63 -12.24
CA ILE A 292 6.92 -1.78 -13.14
C ILE A 292 7.63 -1.52 -14.46
N GLY A 293 7.47 -0.33 -15.04
CA GLY A 293 8.16 0.05 -16.27
C GLY A 293 9.67 0.08 -16.07
N ALA A 294 10.13 0.57 -14.91
CA ALA A 294 11.53 0.53 -14.51
C ALA A 294 12.05 -0.91 -14.41
N LEU A 295 11.33 -1.81 -13.73
CA LEU A 295 11.69 -3.23 -13.63
C LEU A 295 11.76 -3.95 -14.99
N LEU A 296 10.81 -3.68 -15.89
CA LEU A 296 10.86 -4.24 -17.25
C LEU A 296 12.07 -3.70 -18.02
N ASN A 297 12.31 -2.39 -17.97
CA ASN A 297 13.44 -1.77 -18.64
C ASN A 297 14.78 -2.31 -18.11
N GLU A 298 14.88 -2.48 -16.79
CA GLU A 298 16.02 -3.08 -16.11
C GLU A 298 16.28 -4.52 -16.58
N ALA A 299 15.24 -5.36 -16.61
CA ALA A 299 15.34 -6.73 -17.10
C ALA A 299 15.79 -6.80 -18.57
N GLN A 300 15.26 -5.91 -19.41
CA GLN A 300 15.65 -5.80 -20.82
C GLN A 300 17.10 -5.34 -21.00
N LEU A 301 17.55 -4.37 -20.18
CA LEU A 301 18.94 -3.93 -20.18
C LEU A 301 19.86 -5.08 -19.79
N PHE A 302 19.54 -5.82 -18.72
CA PHE A 302 20.29 -7.00 -18.32
C PHE A 302 20.39 -8.03 -19.45
N LEU A 303 19.27 -8.41 -20.07
CA LEU A 303 19.27 -9.42 -21.16
C LEU A 303 20.15 -9.00 -22.34
N ARG A 304 20.17 -7.71 -22.69
CA ARG A 304 21.03 -7.18 -23.76
C ARG A 304 22.50 -7.07 -23.35
N SER A 305 22.76 -6.70 -22.10
CA SER A 305 24.12 -6.58 -21.57
C SER A 305 24.78 -7.93 -21.32
N ASN A 306 24.00 -8.96 -20.99
CA ASN A 306 24.51 -10.28 -20.67
C ASN A 306 24.79 -11.16 -21.90
N ASP A 307 24.29 -10.77 -23.07
CA ASP A 307 24.44 -11.55 -24.30
C ASP A 307 25.92 -11.69 -24.69
N GLY A 308 26.42 -12.92 -24.71
CA GLY A 308 27.81 -13.23 -25.04
C GLY A 308 28.87 -12.86 -23.98
N LEU A 309 28.48 -12.49 -22.76
CA LEU A 309 29.44 -12.23 -21.68
C LEU A 309 30.07 -13.50 -21.12
N ALA A 310 31.31 -13.37 -20.64
CA ALA A 310 31.97 -14.40 -19.86
C ALA A 310 31.25 -14.62 -18.52
N PRO A 311 31.30 -15.85 -17.93
CA PRO A 311 30.52 -16.18 -16.73
C PRO A 311 30.78 -15.28 -15.52
N ASP A 312 32.02 -14.83 -15.33
CA ASP A 312 32.43 -13.92 -14.25
C ASP A 312 31.79 -12.53 -14.40
N MET A 313 31.68 -12.04 -15.64
CA MET A 313 31.03 -10.76 -15.93
C MET A 313 29.51 -10.85 -15.87
N SER A 314 28.93 -11.99 -16.24
CA SER A 314 27.51 -12.27 -15.99
C SER A 314 27.23 -12.22 -14.48
N GLU A 315 28.04 -12.87 -13.65
CA GLU A 315 27.86 -12.86 -12.18
C GLU A 315 27.95 -11.45 -11.59
N ALA A 316 28.87 -10.62 -12.08
CA ALA A 316 28.97 -9.23 -11.67
C ALA A 316 27.68 -8.43 -12.01
N LEU A 317 27.09 -8.65 -13.19
CA LEU A 317 25.82 -8.02 -13.57
C LEU A 317 24.64 -8.52 -12.74
N GLU A 318 24.66 -9.77 -12.26
CA GLU A 318 23.60 -10.29 -11.37
C GLU A 318 23.54 -9.52 -10.04
N ARG A 319 24.65 -8.94 -9.59
CA ARG A 319 24.72 -8.09 -8.38
C ARG A 319 24.20 -6.67 -8.63
N VAL A 320 24.21 -6.22 -9.89
CA VAL A 320 23.78 -4.88 -10.29
C VAL A 320 22.28 -4.85 -10.55
N PHE A 321 21.72 -5.87 -11.21
CA PHE A 321 20.32 -5.85 -11.63
C PHE A 321 19.41 -6.69 -10.72
N PHE A 322 18.22 -6.18 -10.43
CA PHE A 322 17.22 -6.85 -9.62
C PHE A 322 16.68 -8.14 -10.28
N HIS A 323 16.40 -8.11 -11.58
CA HIS A 323 15.81 -9.26 -12.26
C HIS A 323 16.65 -10.55 -12.14
N PRO A 324 17.96 -10.57 -12.47
CA PRO A 324 18.80 -11.74 -12.26
C PRO A 324 18.92 -12.13 -10.78
N ALA A 325 19.06 -11.16 -9.87
CA ALA A 325 19.06 -11.43 -8.43
C ALA A 325 17.78 -12.17 -7.98
N LYS A 326 16.62 -11.74 -8.47
CA LYS A 326 15.34 -12.41 -8.21
C LYS A 326 15.34 -13.84 -8.74
N LEU A 327 15.84 -14.09 -9.95
CA LEU A 327 15.93 -15.44 -10.51
C LEU A 327 16.88 -16.34 -9.70
N ALA A 328 17.99 -15.80 -9.22
CA ALA A 328 18.91 -16.52 -8.34
C ALA A 328 18.22 -16.91 -7.02
N LEU A 329 17.44 -15.99 -6.43
CA LEU A 329 16.64 -16.26 -5.22
C LEU A 329 15.61 -17.36 -5.46
N ASP A 330 14.86 -17.33 -6.57
CA ASP A 330 13.89 -18.36 -6.90
C ASP A 330 14.56 -19.74 -7.10
N ARG A 331 15.68 -19.78 -7.83
CA ARG A 331 16.45 -21.02 -8.03
C ARG A 331 16.89 -21.59 -6.70
N TRP A 332 17.48 -20.77 -5.83
CA TRP A 332 17.90 -21.22 -4.49
C TRP A 332 16.72 -21.74 -3.66
N GLN A 333 15.60 -21.01 -3.58
CA GLN A 333 14.42 -21.47 -2.83
C GLN A 333 13.87 -22.81 -3.35
N ASN A 334 13.92 -23.07 -4.66
CA ASN A 334 13.50 -24.35 -5.25
C ASN A 334 14.45 -25.52 -4.94
N THR A 335 15.69 -25.25 -4.50
CA THR A 335 16.64 -26.31 -4.09
C THR A 335 16.48 -26.73 -2.63
N LEU A 336 15.79 -25.92 -1.80
CA LEU A 336 15.58 -26.22 -0.40
C LEU A 336 14.58 -27.37 -0.25
N SER A 337 15.00 -28.42 0.44
CA SER A 337 14.07 -29.46 0.89
C SER A 337 13.20 -28.90 2.02
N THR A 338 11.91 -29.23 2.05
CA THR A 338 10.92 -28.70 3.01
C THR A 338 11.07 -29.22 4.43
N ASP A 339 12.10 -29.99 4.75
CA ASP A 339 12.14 -30.80 5.95
C ASP A 339 13.14 -30.33 7.01
N ALA A 340 12.60 -30.33 8.24
CA ALA A 340 13.16 -30.07 9.57
C ALA A 340 13.42 -28.58 9.94
N PRO A 341 12.72 -28.05 10.97
CA PRO A 341 13.15 -26.81 11.61
C PRO A 341 14.55 -27.00 12.20
N PRO A 342 15.37 -25.93 12.28
CA PRO A 342 16.71 -26.02 12.82
C PRO A 342 16.73 -26.61 14.24
N ASP A 343 17.56 -27.63 14.47
CA ASP A 343 17.75 -28.31 15.77
C ASP A 343 18.37 -27.43 16.90
N SER A 344 18.71 -26.16 16.64
CA SER A 344 19.35 -25.27 17.62
C SER A 344 18.60 -23.95 17.78
N ALA A 345 18.78 -23.31 18.94
CA ALA A 345 18.18 -22.03 19.26
C ALA A 345 18.61 -20.92 18.27
N PRO A 346 17.74 -19.93 18.00
CA PRO A 346 18.04 -18.80 17.12
C PRO A 346 19.03 -17.79 17.74
N ASP A 347 19.97 -17.28 16.93
CA ASP A 347 20.99 -16.29 17.35
C ASP A 347 20.51 -14.83 17.23
N ILE A 348 19.24 -14.63 16.84
CA ILE A 348 18.64 -13.30 16.66
C ILE A 348 18.28 -12.71 18.04
N PRO A 349 18.88 -11.58 18.45
CA PRO A 349 18.60 -10.95 19.74
C PRO A 349 17.12 -10.55 19.91
N ARG A 350 16.61 -10.61 21.14
CA ARG A 350 15.30 -10.04 21.51
C ARG A 350 15.39 -8.52 21.67
N ARG A 351 15.64 -7.85 20.54
CA ARG A 351 15.83 -6.40 20.43
C ARG A 351 14.97 -5.88 19.29
N ILE A 352 14.13 -4.89 19.56
CA ILE A 352 13.27 -4.24 18.58
C ILE A 352 13.86 -2.86 18.28
N LEU A 353 14.00 -2.57 16.99
CA LEU A 353 14.58 -1.35 16.45
C LEU A 353 13.54 -0.68 15.56
N GLN A 354 13.26 0.60 15.82
CA GLN A 354 12.39 1.43 14.98
C GLN A 354 13.02 2.80 14.75
N TYR A 355 12.63 3.45 13.65
CA TYR A 355 13.03 4.80 13.32
C TYR A 355 11.82 5.69 13.03
N TRP A 356 11.88 6.91 13.56
CA TRP A 356 10.99 8.01 13.19
C TRP A 356 11.84 9.29 13.20
N ASP A 357 11.96 9.96 12.05
CA ASP A 357 12.94 11.03 11.79
C ASP A 357 12.92 12.17 12.82
N THR A 358 11.75 12.48 13.36
CA THR A 358 11.52 13.52 14.36
C THR A 358 11.39 12.97 15.78
N ALA A 359 11.67 13.83 16.78
CA ALA A 359 11.47 13.45 18.19
C ALA A 359 9.99 13.41 18.58
N THR A 360 9.15 14.22 17.93
CA THR A 360 7.70 14.27 18.20
C THR A 360 6.98 13.32 17.28
N ILE A 361 6.41 12.25 17.85
CA ILE A 361 5.68 11.22 17.10
C ILE A 361 4.19 11.56 17.12
N PRO A 362 3.50 11.53 15.98
CA PRO A 362 2.04 11.64 15.95
C PRO A 362 1.40 10.60 16.89
N PRO A 363 0.40 10.96 17.71
CA PRO A 363 -0.19 10.05 18.70
C PRO A 363 -0.66 8.71 18.12
N GLU A 364 -1.16 8.71 16.88
CA GLU A 364 -1.65 7.51 16.20
C GLU A 364 -0.52 6.58 15.76
N VAL A 365 0.64 7.15 15.38
CA VAL A 365 1.85 6.37 15.09
C VAL A 365 2.41 5.83 16.41
N ALA A 366 2.45 6.65 17.46
CA ALA A 366 2.91 6.23 18.79
C ALA A 366 2.08 5.06 19.33
N ALA A 367 0.77 5.06 19.13
CA ALA A 367 -0.11 3.95 19.50
C ALA A 367 0.23 2.64 18.77
N VAL A 368 0.67 2.71 17.50
CA VAL A 368 1.17 1.53 16.76
C VAL A 368 2.50 1.06 17.34
N MET A 369 3.45 1.97 17.55
CA MET A 369 4.77 1.66 18.11
C MET A 369 4.67 1.06 19.53
N GLN A 370 3.66 1.46 20.32
CA GLN A 370 3.41 0.92 21.65
C GLN A 370 3.20 -0.60 21.64
N SER A 371 2.61 -1.16 20.58
CA SER A 371 2.42 -2.62 20.43
C SER A 371 3.74 -3.40 20.43
N TRP A 372 4.84 -2.74 20.07
CA TRP A 372 6.19 -3.29 20.10
C TRP A 372 6.93 -2.95 21.40
N GLN A 373 6.76 -1.72 21.88
CA GLN A 373 7.43 -1.25 23.11
C GLN A 373 7.00 -2.05 24.35
N ASP A 374 5.74 -2.46 24.42
CA ASP A 374 5.18 -3.21 25.56
C ASP A 374 5.47 -4.72 25.50
N LEU A 375 6.18 -5.20 24.48
CA LEU A 375 6.41 -6.64 24.30
C LEU A 375 7.34 -7.20 25.40
N PRO A 376 6.85 -8.09 26.29
CA PRO A 376 7.67 -8.59 27.39
C PRO A 376 8.87 -9.42 26.91
N GLY A 377 10.01 -9.26 27.57
CA GLY A 377 11.24 -10.00 27.25
C GLY A 377 12.01 -9.46 26.03
N TYR A 378 11.56 -8.34 25.45
CA TYR A 378 12.25 -7.63 24.38
C TYR A 378 12.76 -6.28 24.87
N THR A 379 13.94 -5.89 24.38
CA THR A 379 14.45 -4.53 24.52
C THR A 379 13.96 -3.68 23.36
N TYR A 380 13.46 -2.48 23.62
CA TYR A 380 12.94 -1.59 22.59
C TYR A 380 13.83 -0.35 22.44
N HIS A 381 14.25 -0.05 21.22
CA HIS A 381 15.02 1.15 20.89
C HIS A 381 14.42 1.87 19.69
N ARG A 382 14.09 3.14 19.90
CA ARG A 382 13.64 4.06 18.86
C ARG A 382 14.74 5.06 18.56
N TYR A 383 15.01 5.27 17.28
CA TYR A 383 15.92 6.28 16.78
C TYR A 383 15.15 7.42 16.12
N ASP A 384 15.57 8.65 16.37
CA ASP A 384 15.31 9.80 15.50
C ASP A 384 16.57 10.17 14.72
N LYS A 385 16.49 11.18 13.87
CA LYS A 385 17.59 11.59 13.02
C LYS A 385 18.85 11.97 13.80
N ALA A 386 18.70 12.61 14.96
CA ALA A 386 19.84 12.99 15.79
C ALA A 386 20.48 11.75 16.43
N ALA A 387 19.67 10.86 16.99
CA ALA A 387 20.14 9.59 17.56
C ALA A 387 20.78 8.68 16.50
N ALA A 388 20.23 8.64 15.28
CA ALA A 388 20.78 7.90 14.15
C ALA A 388 22.18 8.41 13.77
N ILE A 389 22.37 9.72 13.66
CA ILE A 389 23.69 10.32 13.38
C ILE A 389 24.68 10.03 14.51
N ALA A 390 24.25 10.09 15.77
CA ALA A 390 25.11 9.78 16.91
C ALA A 390 25.54 8.30 16.88
N PHE A 391 24.59 7.39 16.65
CA PHE A 391 24.85 5.97 16.48
C PHE A 391 25.84 5.68 15.35
N LEU A 392 25.64 6.26 14.17
CA LEU A 392 26.55 6.07 13.03
C LEU A 392 27.96 6.59 13.30
N LYS A 393 28.11 7.68 14.08
CA LYS A 393 29.44 8.17 14.49
C LYS A 393 30.15 7.27 15.48
N ASP A 394 29.39 6.63 16.37
CA ASP A 394 29.92 5.74 17.40
C ASP A 394 30.29 4.37 16.84
N ARG A 395 29.46 3.83 15.94
CA ARG A 395 29.53 2.44 15.47
C ARG A 395 30.14 2.27 14.08
N PHE A 396 30.17 3.33 13.29
CA PHE A 396 30.62 3.32 11.89
C PHE A 396 31.57 4.50 11.61
N ASP A 397 31.94 4.68 10.34
CA ASP A 397 32.87 5.72 9.89
C ASP A 397 32.17 7.02 9.43
N ALA A 398 32.98 8.02 9.09
CA ALA A 398 32.51 9.32 8.62
C ALA A 398 31.71 9.25 7.31
N ASP A 399 31.96 8.25 6.47
CA ASP A 399 31.27 8.08 5.21
C ASP A 399 29.88 7.47 5.39
N HIS A 400 29.65 6.63 6.40
CA HIS A 400 28.30 6.18 6.76
C HIS A 400 27.44 7.36 7.23
N VAL A 401 28.01 8.24 8.06
CA VAL A 401 27.35 9.48 8.47
C VAL A 401 27.05 10.38 7.27
N ARG A 402 27.98 10.49 6.32
CA ARG A 402 27.80 11.25 5.09
C ARG A 402 26.72 10.64 4.19
N ALA A 403 26.72 9.32 4.00
CA ALA A 403 25.71 8.60 3.20
C ALA A 403 24.31 8.83 3.75
N PHE A 404 24.11 8.68 5.06
CA PHE A 404 22.83 8.94 5.72
C PHE A 404 22.35 10.40 5.52
N ARG A 405 23.26 11.38 5.57
CA ARG A 405 22.96 12.80 5.29
C ARG A 405 22.67 13.08 3.81
N MET A 406 23.10 12.20 2.90
CA MET A 406 22.89 12.33 1.45
C MET A 406 21.60 11.65 0.97
N ALA A 407 20.85 10.99 1.84
CA ALA A 407 19.53 10.47 1.56
C ALA A 407 18.60 11.60 1.03
N ASN A 408 17.87 11.32 -0.05
CA ASN A 408 17.00 12.30 -0.71
C ASN A 408 15.68 12.54 0.05
N ASN A 409 15.26 11.57 0.86
CA ASN A 409 14.00 11.58 1.59
C ASN A 409 14.08 10.67 2.83
N VAL A 410 13.09 10.79 3.72
CA VAL A 410 13.03 10.03 4.97
C VAL A 410 12.98 8.51 4.72
N ALA A 411 12.39 8.04 3.61
CA ALA A 411 12.37 6.61 3.31
C ALA A 411 13.78 6.06 3.05
N GLU A 412 14.63 6.79 2.30
CA GLU A 412 16.04 6.42 2.12
C GLU A 412 16.83 6.45 3.44
N GLU A 413 16.53 7.40 4.34
CA GLU A 413 17.11 7.42 5.70
C GLU A 413 16.75 6.16 6.48
N CYS A 414 15.46 5.78 6.51
CA CYS A 414 14.97 4.56 7.16
C CYS A 414 15.65 3.31 6.58
N ASP A 415 15.71 3.23 5.24
CA ASP A 415 16.30 2.11 4.51
C ASP A 415 17.78 1.92 4.82
N PHE A 416 18.57 2.99 4.85
CA PHE A 416 19.99 2.87 5.16
C PHE A 416 20.23 2.57 6.65
N LEU A 417 19.51 3.27 7.53
CA LEU A 417 19.71 3.12 8.97
C LEU A 417 19.32 1.73 9.46
N ARG A 418 18.23 1.13 8.97
CA ARG A 418 17.81 -0.21 9.40
C ARG A 418 18.87 -1.28 9.12
N LEU A 419 19.56 -1.16 7.99
CA LEU A 419 20.65 -2.06 7.62
C LEU A 419 21.83 -1.89 8.57
N CYS A 420 22.22 -0.65 8.86
CA CYS A 420 23.32 -0.34 9.79
C CYS A 420 23.01 -0.81 11.22
N LEU A 421 21.79 -0.56 11.70
CA LEU A 421 21.32 -0.99 13.00
C LEU A 421 21.36 -2.51 13.15
N LEU A 422 20.75 -3.25 12.21
CA LEU A 422 20.78 -4.71 12.25
C LEU A 422 22.19 -5.28 12.10
N LEU A 423 23.05 -4.65 11.29
CA LEU A 423 24.44 -5.09 11.10
C LEU A 423 25.23 -5.00 12.41
N ALA A 424 25.17 -3.86 13.10
CA ALA A 424 25.96 -3.62 14.29
C ALA A 424 25.40 -4.33 15.53
N ASP A 425 24.08 -4.37 15.66
CA ASP A 425 23.41 -4.68 16.92
C ASP A 425 22.54 -5.93 16.86
N GLY A 426 22.17 -6.39 15.66
CA GLY A 426 21.18 -7.44 15.45
C GLY A 426 19.81 -7.10 16.03
N GLY A 427 18.89 -8.05 15.95
CA GLY A 427 17.54 -7.96 16.48
C GLY A 427 16.50 -7.97 15.37
N ILE A 428 15.43 -7.21 15.58
CA ILE A 428 14.25 -7.11 14.74
C ILE A 428 14.05 -5.63 14.42
N TYR A 429 14.15 -5.30 13.14
CA TYR A 429 13.72 -4.00 12.65
C TYR A 429 12.29 -4.11 12.13
N THR A 430 11.45 -3.12 12.46
CA THR A 430 10.09 -2.99 11.90
C THR A 430 9.76 -1.53 11.61
N ASP A 431 9.02 -1.26 10.54
CA ASP A 431 8.54 0.09 10.25
C ASP A 431 7.62 0.62 11.37
N ALA A 432 7.61 1.94 11.58
CA ALA A 432 6.89 2.58 12.69
C ALA A 432 5.36 2.50 12.57
N ASP A 433 4.83 2.25 11.36
CA ASP A 433 3.41 2.13 11.06
C ASP A 433 2.93 0.68 10.88
N ASP A 434 3.79 -0.29 11.22
CA ASP A 434 3.46 -1.71 11.28
C ASP A 434 3.10 -2.10 12.73
N MET A 435 1.93 -2.70 12.93
CA MET A 435 1.45 -3.08 14.26
C MET A 435 1.74 -4.54 14.57
N LEU A 436 2.28 -4.80 15.77
CA LEU A 436 2.41 -6.15 16.29
C LEU A 436 1.05 -6.65 16.78
N VAL A 437 0.64 -7.83 16.32
CA VAL A 437 -0.69 -8.40 16.56
C VAL A 437 -0.65 -9.88 16.95
N GLY A 438 0.55 -10.47 17.01
CA GLY A 438 0.78 -11.86 17.35
C GLY A 438 2.08 -12.07 18.11
N ASP A 439 2.59 -13.30 18.07
CA ASP A 439 3.81 -13.73 18.74
C ASP A 439 5.02 -13.55 17.83
N LEU A 440 5.93 -12.64 18.20
CA LEU A 440 7.14 -12.37 17.43
C LEU A 440 8.13 -13.55 17.47
N ASP A 441 8.15 -14.34 18.55
CA ASP A 441 9.04 -15.51 18.64
C ASP A 441 8.66 -16.56 17.58
N ALA A 442 7.38 -16.66 17.19
CA ALA A 442 6.91 -17.54 16.13
C ALA A 442 7.51 -17.24 14.74
N LEU A 443 8.04 -16.03 14.52
CA LEU A 443 8.82 -15.68 13.32
C LEU A 443 10.32 -15.77 13.58
N ARG A 444 10.76 -15.23 14.72
CA ARG A 444 12.19 -15.15 15.06
C ARG A 444 12.86 -16.53 15.12
N THR A 445 12.14 -17.56 15.56
CA THR A 445 12.67 -18.93 15.67
C THR A 445 12.68 -19.70 14.36
N LEU A 446 12.16 -19.14 13.25
CA LEU A 446 12.14 -19.81 11.95
C LEU A 446 13.50 -19.79 11.24
N GLY A 447 14.47 -18.98 11.71
CA GLY A 447 15.82 -18.93 11.17
C GLY A 447 16.85 -18.68 12.27
N ARG A 448 18.11 -19.06 12.03
CA ARG A 448 19.19 -18.89 13.02
C ARG A 448 19.88 -17.53 12.90
N GLY A 449 20.25 -17.13 11.69
CA GLY A 449 21.04 -15.91 11.45
C GLY A 449 20.23 -14.74 10.90
N MET A 450 19.32 -14.99 9.97
CA MET A 450 18.55 -13.97 9.27
C MET A 450 17.18 -14.53 8.87
N VAL A 451 16.12 -13.77 9.12
CA VAL A 451 14.76 -14.05 8.65
C VAL A 451 14.26 -12.87 7.82
N LEU A 452 13.93 -13.15 6.56
CA LEU A 452 13.46 -12.19 5.57
C LEU A 452 12.15 -12.67 4.92
N PHE A 453 11.40 -11.73 4.33
CA PHE A 453 10.10 -12.01 3.74
C PHE A 453 10.02 -11.57 2.28
N ARG A 454 9.42 -12.40 1.43
CA ARG A 454 9.20 -12.13 0.00
C ARG A 454 7.91 -11.36 -0.21
N GLU A 455 8.02 -10.23 -0.90
CA GLU A 455 6.87 -9.49 -1.41
C GLU A 455 6.16 -10.28 -2.52
N PRO A 456 4.82 -10.19 -2.60
CA PRO A 456 4.06 -10.97 -3.56
C PRO A 456 4.29 -10.53 -5.01
N VAL A 457 4.13 -11.49 -5.91
CA VAL A 457 4.17 -11.33 -7.38
C VAL A 457 5.55 -10.98 -7.93
N ILE A 458 6.11 -9.82 -7.60
CA ILE A 458 7.42 -9.41 -8.11
C ILE A 458 8.55 -10.21 -7.45
N GLY A 459 8.35 -10.61 -6.18
CA GLY A 459 9.35 -11.38 -5.44
C GLY A 459 10.54 -10.53 -5.03
N SER A 460 10.37 -9.26 -4.70
CA SER A 460 11.38 -8.54 -3.91
C SER A 460 11.42 -9.05 -2.48
N ILE A 461 12.47 -8.72 -1.74
CA ILE A 461 12.54 -8.96 -0.30
C ILE A 461 12.03 -7.69 0.39
N ALA A 462 10.98 -7.84 1.18
CA ALA A 462 10.42 -6.77 1.97
C ALA A 462 11.48 -6.30 2.99
N ASN A 463 11.64 -4.98 3.13
CA ASN A 463 12.60 -4.40 4.07
C ASN A 463 11.91 -3.76 5.28
N ASN A 464 10.58 -3.70 5.33
CA ASN A 464 9.80 -3.15 6.43
C ASN A 464 9.86 -4.02 7.70
N LEU A 465 10.10 -5.33 7.58
CA LEU A 465 10.33 -6.25 8.69
C LEU A 465 11.54 -7.15 8.36
N MET A 466 12.58 -7.07 9.18
CA MET A 466 13.80 -7.87 9.02
C MET A 466 14.31 -8.31 10.38
N MET A 467 14.80 -9.55 10.48
CA MET A 467 15.35 -10.10 11.72
C MET A 467 16.72 -10.68 11.48
N ALA A 468 17.73 -10.29 12.25
CA ALA A 468 19.09 -10.73 12.02
C ALA A 468 19.89 -10.86 13.33
N ARG A 469 20.87 -11.77 13.35
CA ARG A 469 21.97 -11.71 14.31
C ARG A 469 22.89 -10.54 13.96
N ALA A 470 23.59 -10.01 14.95
CA ALA A 470 24.63 -9.01 14.72
C ALA A 470 25.74 -9.58 13.80
N GLY A 471 26.30 -8.74 12.94
CA GLY A 471 27.39 -9.10 12.03
C GLY A 471 27.00 -10.12 10.94
N HIS A 472 25.73 -10.19 10.54
CA HIS A 472 25.33 -11.09 9.44
C HIS A 472 25.96 -10.62 8.10
N PRO A 473 26.70 -11.47 7.35
CA PRO A 473 27.44 -11.03 6.15
C PRO A 473 26.57 -10.40 5.05
N LEU A 474 25.35 -10.90 4.86
CA LEU A 474 24.35 -10.30 3.96
C LEU A 474 24.12 -8.80 4.26
N LEU A 475 24.03 -8.42 5.55
CA LEU A 475 23.82 -7.02 5.92
C LEU A 475 25.04 -6.16 5.61
N GLN A 476 26.26 -6.70 5.72
CA GLN A 476 27.47 -5.99 5.31
C GLN A 476 27.40 -5.64 3.83
N ILE A 477 27.09 -6.62 2.98
CA ILE A 477 26.89 -6.41 1.53
C ILE A 477 25.83 -5.33 1.29
N ALA A 478 24.68 -5.40 1.97
CA ALA A 478 23.61 -4.44 1.82
C ALA A 478 24.00 -3.01 2.25
N VAL A 479 24.69 -2.86 3.38
CA VAL A 479 25.19 -1.57 3.86
C VAL A 479 26.18 -0.97 2.88
N ASP A 480 27.13 -1.75 2.36
CA ASP A 480 28.14 -1.29 1.42
C ASP A 480 27.53 -0.84 0.09
N MET A 481 26.55 -1.60 -0.42
CA MET A 481 25.79 -1.23 -1.62
C MET A 481 25.02 0.08 -1.41
N ALA A 482 24.27 0.20 -0.30
CA ALA A 482 23.44 1.37 -0.03
C ALA A 482 24.30 2.63 0.21
N ARG A 483 25.39 2.49 0.98
CA ARG A 483 26.37 3.55 1.22
C ARG A 483 26.97 4.05 -0.10
N SER A 484 27.44 3.14 -0.95
CA SER A 484 28.05 3.49 -2.24
C SER A 484 27.07 4.27 -3.12
N SER A 485 25.83 3.78 -3.22
CA SER A 485 24.77 4.39 -4.02
C SER A 485 24.41 5.80 -3.53
N LEU A 486 24.29 5.98 -2.20
CA LEU A 486 24.00 7.27 -1.57
C LEU A 486 25.14 8.28 -1.76
N LEU A 487 26.40 7.85 -1.57
CA LEU A 487 27.58 8.71 -1.76
C LEU A 487 27.77 9.13 -3.22
N ALA A 488 27.46 8.24 -4.16
CA ALA A 488 27.49 8.50 -5.59
C ALA A 488 26.32 9.39 -6.07
N ARG A 489 25.30 9.62 -5.23
CA ARG A 489 24.05 10.30 -5.59
C ARG A 489 23.38 9.65 -6.80
N GLU A 490 23.31 8.33 -6.80
CA GLU A 490 22.59 7.60 -7.84
C GLU A 490 21.15 8.11 -7.94
N ASN A 491 20.72 8.34 -9.18
CA ASN A 491 19.40 8.88 -9.50
C ASN A 491 18.35 7.77 -9.68
N ASP A 492 18.64 6.57 -9.17
CA ASP A 492 17.68 5.47 -9.11
C ASP A 492 16.60 5.75 -8.06
N ASN A 493 15.47 5.07 -8.21
CA ASN A 493 14.37 5.17 -7.25
C ASN A 493 14.77 4.59 -5.88
N THR A 494 14.16 5.08 -4.80
CA THR A 494 14.36 4.60 -3.41
C THR A 494 14.33 3.07 -3.33
N TRP A 495 13.37 2.43 -4.02
CA TRP A 495 13.18 0.98 -3.98
C TRP A 495 14.40 0.19 -4.47
N ALA A 496 15.06 0.63 -5.54
CA ALA A 496 16.24 -0.04 -6.10
C ALA A 496 17.54 0.34 -5.36
N LYS A 497 17.62 1.61 -4.93
CA LYS A 497 18.82 2.21 -4.37
C LYS A 497 19.08 1.89 -2.90
N THR A 498 18.04 1.82 -2.07
CA THR A 498 18.14 1.56 -0.62
C THR A 498 17.08 0.57 -0.12
N GLY A 499 16.00 0.40 -0.88
CA GLY A 499 14.81 -0.33 -0.47
C GLY A 499 14.81 -1.84 -0.81
N PRO A 500 13.61 -2.42 -1.05
CA PRO A 500 13.43 -3.86 -1.31
C PRO A 500 14.27 -4.43 -2.46
N GLY A 501 14.50 -3.64 -3.52
CA GLY A 501 15.33 -4.05 -4.65
C GLY A 501 16.80 -4.22 -4.28
N LEU A 502 17.34 -3.34 -3.42
CA LEU A 502 18.71 -3.44 -2.94
C LEU A 502 18.91 -4.69 -2.07
N ILE A 503 18.05 -4.91 -1.08
CA ILE A 503 18.20 -6.05 -0.17
C ILE A 503 18.02 -7.39 -0.91
N SER A 504 17.19 -7.43 -1.96
CA SER A 504 17.14 -8.59 -2.87
C SER A 504 18.46 -8.85 -3.59
N ARG A 505 19.08 -7.82 -4.18
CA ARG A 505 20.40 -7.96 -4.82
C ARG A 505 21.48 -8.38 -3.83
N ALA A 506 21.52 -7.78 -2.64
CA ALA A 506 22.45 -8.15 -1.58
C ALA A 506 22.25 -9.61 -1.12
N THR A 507 21.01 -10.08 -1.01
CA THR A 507 20.71 -11.47 -0.64
C THR A 507 21.16 -12.45 -1.72
N ALA A 508 20.89 -12.14 -3.00
CA ALA A 508 21.38 -12.98 -4.09
C ALA A 508 22.91 -13.04 -4.13
N ALA A 509 23.59 -11.91 -3.91
CA ALA A 509 25.03 -11.84 -3.81
C ALA A 509 25.58 -12.66 -2.64
N TYR A 510 24.91 -12.63 -1.47
CA TYR A 510 25.28 -13.45 -0.31
C TYR A 510 25.16 -14.95 -0.63
N ILE A 511 24.07 -15.38 -1.26
CA ILE A 511 23.85 -16.78 -1.65
C ILE A 511 24.94 -17.26 -2.62
N ALA A 512 25.31 -16.42 -3.60
CA ALA A 512 26.35 -16.76 -4.57
C ALA A 512 27.76 -16.89 -3.94
N GLN A 513 28.06 -16.13 -2.89
CA GLN A 513 29.38 -16.07 -2.25
C GLN A 513 29.54 -17.03 -1.06
N THR A 514 28.46 -17.69 -0.63
CA THR A 514 28.44 -18.53 0.57
C THR A 514 28.31 -20.00 0.16
N PRO A 515 29.02 -20.93 0.81
CA PRO A 515 28.85 -22.36 0.57
C PRO A 515 27.38 -22.79 0.64
N ALA A 516 26.95 -23.63 -0.30
CA ALA A 516 25.54 -23.96 -0.50
C ALA A 516 24.88 -24.65 0.72
N ASP A 517 25.67 -25.33 1.53
CA ASP A 517 25.27 -25.98 2.78
C ASP A 517 25.18 -25.02 3.98
N GLU A 518 25.89 -23.89 3.94
CA GLU A 518 25.87 -22.87 4.99
C GLU A 518 24.71 -21.87 4.85
N VAL A 519 24.27 -21.59 3.61
CA VAL A 519 23.19 -20.62 3.36
C VAL A 519 21.89 -21.00 4.09
N PRO A 520 21.35 -22.22 3.98
CA PRO A 520 20.09 -22.60 4.62
C PRO A 520 20.16 -22.59 6.15
N GLN A 521 21.37 -22.73 6.71
CA GLN A 521 21.58 -22.67 8.16
C GLN A 521 21.50 -21.24 8.69
N ASN A 522 21.83 -20.24 7.86
CA ASN A 522 21.97 -18.84 8.29
C ASN A 522 20.88 -17.92 7.74
N LEU A 523 20.21 -18.28 6.64
CA LEU A 523 19.19 -17.46 5.98
C LEU A 523 17.88 -18.23 5.84
N CYS A 524 16.81 -17.66 6.40
CA CYS A 524 15.44 -18.10 6.22
C CYS A 524 14.67 -17.05 5.40
N LEU A 525 14.12 -17.46 4.25
CA LEU A 525 13.39 -16.60 3.35
C LEU A 525 11.95 -17.12 3.18
N LEU A 526 10.99 -16.37 3.73
CA LEU A 526 9.60 -16.80 3.87
C LEU A 526 8.66 -16.00 2.95
N PRO A 527 7.49 -16.54 2.58
CA PRO A 527 6.45 -15.73 1.94
C PRO A 527 5.94 -14.60 2.84
N GLY A 528 5.59 -13.44 2.27
CA GLY A 528 5.10 -12.28 3.03
C GLY A 528 3.82 -12.53 3.85
N TYR A 529 2.97 -13.50 3.44
CA TYR A 529 1.78 -13.86 4.23
C TYR A 529 2.16 -14.49 5.58
N VAL A 530 3.36 -15.06 5.73
CA VAL A 530 3.85 -15.59 7.00
C VAL A 530 4.09 -14.45 7.99
N ALA A 531 4.74 -13.37 7.58
CA ALA A 531 4.85 -12.16 8.41
C ALA A 531 3.47 -11.63 8.81
N SER A 532 2.51 -11.65 7.88
CA SER A 532 1.14 -11.20 8.11
C SER A 532 0.40 -11.98 9.21
N THR A 533 0.91 -13.14 9.65
CA THR A 533 0.36 -13.87 10.82
C THR A 533 0.63 -13.13 12.14
N GLN A 534 1.75 -12.42 12.25
CA GLN A 534 2.18 -11.74 13.49
C GLN A 534 2.15 -10.22 13.40
N ILE A 535 2.22 -9.65 12.20
CA ILE A 535 2.20 -8.20 11.97
C ILE A 535 1.00 -7.78 11.11
N GLN A 536 0.51 -6.57 11.36
CA GLN A 536 -0.41 -5.85 10.48
C GLN A 536 0.33 -4.67 9.88
N ALA A 537 0.84 -4.87 8.66
CA ALA A 537 1.63 -3.86 7.97
C ALA A 537 0.77 -2.68 7.51
N HIS A 538 1.38 -1.49 7.48
CA HIS A 538 0.82 -0.25 6.95
C HIS A 538 -0.57 0.08 7.49
N VAL A 539 -0.71 0.12 8.81
CA VAL A 539 -1.97 0.51 9.46
C VAL A 539 -2.44 1.84 8.88
N ARG A 540 -3.75 1.96 8.67
CA ARG A 540 -4.33 3.21 8.17
C ARG A 540 -4.33 4.21 9.31
N LEU A 541 -3.41 5.17 9.26
CA LEU A 541 -3.25 6.20 10.27
C LEU A 541 -3.84 7.53 9.78
N PRO A 542 -4.63 8.25 10.61
CA PRO A 542 -5.10 9.61 10.33
C PRO A 542 -3.98 10.56 9.89
N TYR A 543 -2.81 10.46 10.53
CA TYR A 543 -1.60 11.19 10.17
C TYR A 543 -1.26 11.15 8.67
N LYS A 544 -1.45 10.01 7.98
CA LYS A 544 -1.17 9.88 6.52
C LYS A 544 -2.10 10.73 5.63
N ALA A 545 -3.15 11.31 6.20
CA ALA A 545 -4.06 12.23 5.53
C ALA A 545 -3.74 13.71 5.81
N THR A 546 -2.69 14.00 6.59
CA THR A 546 -2.30 15.35 7.01
C THR A 546 -1.12 15.89 6.16
N PRO A 547 -0.90 17.21 6.11
CA PRO A 547 0.27 17.80 5.45
C PRO A 547 1.61 17.41 6.07
N ALA A 548 1.59 16.97 7.34
CA ALA A 548 2.80 16.49 7.99
C ALA A 548 3.29 15.14 7.41
N TYR A 549 2.44 14.42 6.67
CA TYR A 549 2.84 13.18 6.02
C TYR A 549 3.89 13.44 4.94
N TRP A 550 5.04 12.76 5.06
CA TRP A 550 6.22 12.93 4.20
C TRP A 550 5.95 12.72 2.70
N ASN A 551 4.91 11.94 2.34
CA ASN A 551 4.51 11.68 0.96
C ASN A 551 3.19 12.39 0.59
N SER A 552 2.82 13.46 1.32
CA SER A 552 1.68 14.29 0.95
C SER A 552 2.07 15.26 -0.18
N ASN A 553 1.31 15.24 -1.28
CA ASN A 553 1.40 16.25 -2.32
C ASN A 553 0.65 17.50 -1.83
N ASP A 554 1.37 18.46 -1.25
CA ASP A 554 0.86 19.74 -0.74
C ASP A 554 -0.37 19.60 0.19
N GLY A 555 -0.17 19.06 1.39
CA GLY A 555 -1.29 18.66 2.25
C GLY A 555 -2.09 19.79 2.93
N ALA A 556 -2.02 21.04 2.48
CA ALA A 556 -2.91 22.08 2.99
C ALA A 556 -4.25 22.02 2.26
N THR A 557 -5.36 22.14 2.99
CA THR A 557 -6.69 22.28 2.39
C THR A 557 -6.69 23.53 1.49
N PRO A 558 -7.01 23.41 0.17
CA PRO A 558 -7.02 24.55 -0.74
C PRO A 558 -7.92 25.68 -0.21
N PRO A 559 -7.51 26.96 -0.29
CA PRO A 559 -8.26 28.08 0.26
C PRO A 559 -9.70 28.16 -0.26
N GLU A 560 -9.93 27.79 -1.52
CA GLU A 560 -11.25 27.74 -2.15
C GLU A 560 -12.17 26.72 -1.45
N LEU A 561 -11.66 25.53 -1.16
CA LEU A 561 -12.42 24.48 -0.46
C LEU A 561 -12.61 24.82 1.01
N SER A 562 -11.61 25.44 1.65
CA SER A 562 -11.70 25.93 3.03
C SER A 562 -12.84 26.94 3.22
N LYS A 563 -13.04 27.87 2.27
CA LYS A 563 -14.16 28.82 2.29
C LYS A 563 -15.52 28.12 2.33
N VAL A 564 -15.69 27.04 1.57
CA VAL A 564 -16.94 26.27 1.57
C VAL A 564 -17.20 25.66 2.95
N LEU A 565 -16.16 25.12 3.61
CA LEU A 565 -16.26 24.58 4.97
C LEU A 565 -16.67 25.66 5.99
N HIS A 566 -16.11 26.87 5.89
CA HIS A 566 -16.51 27.98 6.76
C HIS A 566 -17.96 28.41 6.53
N THR A 567 -18.45 28.40 5.28
CA THR A 567 -19.87 28.65 5.00
C THR A 567 -20.77 27.60 5.64
N ILE A 568 -20.42 26.32 5.50
CA ILE A 568 -21.13 25.21 6.16
C ILE A 568 -21.15 25.40 7.68
N ALA A 569 -20.01 25.74 8.26
CA ALA A 569 -19.88 25.93 9.71
C ALA A 569 -20.63 27.15 10.23
N ALA A 570 -20.83 28.18 9.40
CA ALA A 570 -21.63 29.35 9.75
C ALA A 570 -23.14 29.05 9.75
N THR A 571 -23.58 28.02 9.02
CA THR A 571 -24.98 27.56 8.99
C THR A 571 -25.25 26.37 9.93
N ALA A 572 -24.27 25.98 10.75
CA ALA A 572 -24.27 24.78 11.59
C ALA A 572 -24.77 24.98 13.03
#